data_AF-A0AAE1SPL0-F1
#
_entry.id   AF-A0AAE1SPL0-F1
#
_cell.length_a   1.000
_cell.length_b   1.000
_cell.length_c   1.000
_cell.angle_alpha   90.00
_cell.angle_beta   90.00
_cell.angle_gamma   90.00
#
_symmetry.space_group_name_H-M   'P 1'
#
loop_
_entity.id
_entity.type
_entity.pdbx_description
1 polymer ?
#
loop_
_entity_poly.entity_id
_entity_poly.type
_entity_poly.pdbx_seq_one_letter_code
_entity_poly.pdbx_strand_id
1 'polypeptide(L)'
;MGLTFCHSICDGLGAAQFLKAVGEFARGVEKLRVTPVWCREYLLPSPLAQKEFADHETKDNSSMPPPLPIPVPDQQLEHASFDIPTDEIYQLKHQVMQELTMDHNVFCSSFEIIAATLWRQRTRAISNLTDNKKKFSNSSSHISFITDNAGQGRNYNRQKAVKGG
;
A
#
# COMPACT_ATOMS: atom_id res chain seq x y z
N MET A 1 -16.95 -14.99 -8.63
CA MET A 1 -17.47 -13.66 -8.98
C MET A 1 -16.27 -12.76 -9.24
N GLY A 2 -16.17 -12.19 -10.44
CA GLY A 2 -15.20 -11.12 -10.75
C GLY A 2 -15.93 -9.77 -10.75
N LEU A 3 -15.23 -8.70 -10.36
CA LEU A 3 -15.82 -7.37 -10.22
C LEU A 3 -14.89 -6.32 -10.81
N THR A 4 -15.48 -5.34 -11.46
CA THR A 4 -14.77 -4.16 -11.95
C THR A 4 -15.65 -2.96 -11.67
N PHE A 5 -15.09 -1.95 -10.99
CA PHE A 5 -15.79 -0.72 -10.63
C PHE A 5 -15.06 0.48 -11.20
N CYS A 6 -15.81 1.52 -11.57
CA CYS A 6 -15.26 2.84 -11.80
C CYS A 6 -15.05 3.52 -10.43
N HIS A 7 -13.80 3.85 -10.07
CA HIS A 7 -13.49 4.49 -8.78
C HIS A 7 -14.14 5.88 -8.61
N SER A 8 -14.57 6.54 -9.69
CA SER A 8 -15.36 7.78 -9.61
C SER A 8 -16.80 7.57 -9.11
N ILE A 9 -17.33 6.35 -9.24
CA ILE A 9 -18.70 5.98 -8.88
C ILE A 9 -18.78 5.45 -7.44
N CYS A 10 -17.75 4.80 -6.91
CA CYS A 10 -17.76 4.37 -5.52
C CYS A 10 -16.34 4.14 -4.99
N ASP A 11 -16.19 4.34 -3.68
CA ASP A 11 -15.03 3.91 -2.92
C ASP A 11 -15.16 2.42 -2.53
N GLY A 12 -14.21 1.93 -1.74
CA GLY A 12 -14.22 0.54 -1.27
C GLY A 12 -15.45 0.20 -0.41
N LEU A 13 -15.95 1.17 0.39
CA LEU A 13 -17.12 0.96 1.24
C LEU A 13 -18.40 0.87 0.40
N GLY A 14 -18.59 1.77 -0.55
CA GLY A 14 -19.70 1.75 -1.49
C GLY A 14 -19.72 0.46 -2.32
N ALA A 15 -18.56 0.02 -2.81
CA ALA A 15 -18.44 -1.27 -3.50
C ALA A 15 -18.85 -2.45 -2.59
N ALA A 16 -18.40 -2.47 -1.33
CA ALA A 16 -18.78 -3.52 -0.38
C ALA A 16 -20.29 -3.54 -0.06
N GLN A 17 -20.90 -2.35 0.10
CA GLN A 17 -22.35 -2.23 0.29
C GLN A 17 -23.13 -2.71 -0.93
N PHE A 18 -22.68 -2.39 -2.13
CA PHE A 18 -23.27 -2.88 -3.37
C PHE A 18 -23.21 -4.41 -3.44
N LEU A 19 -22.05 -5.03 -3.15
CA LEU A 19 -21.93 -6.49 -3.15
C LEU A 19 -22.79 -7.16 -2.09
N LYS A 20 -22.93 -6.53 -0.93
CA LYS A 20 -23.84 -6.98 0.10
C LYS A 20 -25.29 -6.96 -0.40
N ALA A 21 -25.72 -5.88 -1.05
CA ALA A 21 -27.05 -5.77 -1.64
C ALA A 21 -27.31 -6.83 -2.73
N VAL A 22 -26.33 -7.08 -3.61
CA VAL A 22 -26.38 -8.18 -4.59
C VAL A 22 -26.55 -9.53 -3.88
N GLY A 23 -25.80 -9.77 -2.80
CA GLY A 23 -25.94 -10.98 -1.99
C GLY A 23 -27.29 -11.10 -1.26
N GLU A 24 -27.88 -9.99 -0.84
CA GLU A 24 -29.24 -9.95 -0.26
C GLU A 24 -30.30 -10.31 -1.32
N PHE A 25 -30.23 -9.72 -2.51
CA PHE A 25 -31.12 -10.06 -3.62
C PHE A 25 -30.98 -11.52 -4.06
N ALA A 26 -29.75 -12.03 -4.15
CA ALA A 26 -29.50 -13.43 -4.50
C ALA A 26 -30.11 -14.43 -3.49
N ARG A 27 -30.34 -14.01 -2.25
CA ARG A 27 -31.01 -14.82 -1.21
C ARG A 27 -32.54 -14.64 -1.18
N GLY A 28 -33.10 -13.83 -2.06
CA GLY A 28 -34.53 -13.54 -2.11
C GLY A 28 -35.01 -12.57 -1.03
N VAL A 29 -34.12 -11.74 -0.49
CA VAL A 29 -34.53 -10.70 0.46
C VAL A 29 -35.36 -9.64 -0.27
N GLU A 30 -36.57 -9.37 0.21
CA GLU A 30 -37.52 -8.45 -0.43
C GLU A 30 -37.10 -6.96 -0.31
N LYS A 31 -36.37 -6.62 0.75
CA LYS A 31 -35.93 -5.25 1.03
C LYS A 31 -34.48 -5.21 1.49
N LEU A 32 -33.68 -4.38 0.82
CA LEU A 32 -32.29 -4.16 1.19
C LEU A 32 -32.16 -3.66 2.63
N ARG A 33 -31.17 -4.19 3.35
CA ARG A 33 -30.90 -3.76 4.73
C ARG A 33 -30.38 -2.32 4.79
N VAL A 34 -29.68 -1.88 3.74
CA VAL A 34 -29.19 -0.51 3.58
C VAL A 34 -29.72 0.02 2.25
N THR A 35 -30.55 1.06 2.31
CA THR A 35 -31.04 1.74 1.12
C THR A 35 -29.93 2.60 0.51
N PRO A 36 -29.59 2.43 -0.79
CA PRO A 36 -28.62 3.29 -1.44
C PRO A 36 -29.17 4.72 -1.57
N VAL A 37 -28.32 5.71 -1.38
CA VAL A 37 -28.64 7.14 -1.55
C VAL A 37 -27.64 7.75 -2.53
N TRP A 38 -28.09 8.70 -3.36
CA TRP A 38 -27.22 9.39 -4.31
C TRP A 38 -26.51 10.58 -3.64
N CYS A 39 -27.27 11.59 -3.22
CA CYS A 39 -26.88 12.70 -2.33
C CYS A 39 -25.41 13.18 -2.46
N ARG A 40 -24.86 13.27 -3.68
CA ARG A 40 -23.46 13.65 -3.92
C ARG A 40 -23.23 15.15 -3.83
N GLU A 41 -24.30 15.92 -4.01
CA GLU A 41 -24.35 17.36 -3.81
C GLU A 41 -23.91 17.79 -2.41
N TYR A 42 -24.05 16.92 -1.39
CA TYR A 42 -23.56 17.17 -0.03
C TYR A 42 -22.04 17.11 0.11
N LEU A 43 -21.34 16.53 -0.87
CA LEU A 43 -19.87 16.46 -0.90
C LEU A 43 -19.25 17.65 -1.63
N LEU A 44 -20.07 18.53 -2.22
CA LEU A 44 -19.56 19.73 -2.87
C LEU A 44 -18.98 20.68 -1.82
N PRO A 45 -17.80 21.26 -2.06
CA PRO A 45 -17.20 22.22 -1.13
C PRO A 45 -18.10 23.43 -0.95
N SER A 46 -18.08 24.03 0.24
CA SER A 46 -18.82 25.26 0.51
C SER A 46 -18.28 26.40 -0.37
N PRO A 47 -19.08 27.45 -0.66
CA PRO A 47 -18.61 28.61 -1.42
C PRO A 47 -17.37 29.28 -0.82
N LEU A 48 -17.21 29.24 0.51
CA LEU A 48 -16.01 29.75 1.19
C LEU A 48 -14.78 28.88 0.89
N ALA A 49 -14.92 27.55 1.01
CA ALA A 49 -13.83 26.63 0.68
C ALA A 49 -13.43 26.75 -0.80
N GLN A 50 -14.39 26.90 -1.72
CA GLN A 50 -14.13 27.12 -3.15
C GLN A 50 -13.28 28.37 -3.41
N LYS A 51 -13.55 29.45 -2.67
CA LYS A 51 -12.77 30.69 -2.77
C LYS A 51 -11.35 30.50 -2.23
N GLU A 52 -11.20 29.83 -1.10
CA GLU A 52 -9.88 29.52 -0.53
C GLU A 52 -9.03 28.65 -1.48
N PHE A 53 -9.64 27.67 -2.17
CA PHE A 53 -8.95 26.87 -3.18
C PHE A 53 -8.51 27.70 -4.40
N ALA A 54 -9.37 28.59 -4.90
CA ALA A 54 -9.04 29.47 -6.02
C ALA A 54 -7.95 30.49 -5.66
N ASP A 55 -7.96 30.99 -4.42
CA ASP A 55 -6.94 31.90 -3.89
C ASP A 55 -5.60 31.17 -3.65
N HIS A 56 -5.62 29.86 -3.37
CA HIS A 56 -4.42 29.03 -3.24
C HIS A 56 -3.81 28.61 -4.58
N GLU A 57 -4.61 28.27 -5.60
CA GLU A 57 -4.10 27.94 -6.95
C GLU A 57 -3.42 29.13 -7.64
N THR A 58 -3.74 30.36 -7.24
CA THR A 58 -3.14 31.57 -7.79
C THR A 58 -1.87 32.02 -7.05
N LYS A 59 -1.58 31.46 -5.86
CA LYS A 59 -0.51 31.98 -4.99
C LYS A 59 0.68 31.06 -4.71
N ASP A 60 0.64 29.75 -4.96
CA ASP A 60 1.83 28.94 -4.58
C ASP A 60 2.01 27.62 -5.32
N ASN A 61 2.19 27.68 -6.63
CA ASN A 61 2.61 26.53 -7.43
C ASN A 61 4.14 26.54 -7.64
N SER A 62 4.81 27.62 -7.21
CA SER A 62 6.23 27.88 -7.44
C SER A 62 7.14 27.51 -6.27
N SER A 63 6.60 27.28 -5.06
CA SER A 63 7.38 26.87 -3.88
C SER A 63 7.43 25.35 -3.67
N MET A 64 6.62 24.57 -4.37
CA MET A 64 6.69 23.12 -4.25
C MET A 64 7.99 22.64 -4.90
N PRO A 65 8.92 22.02 -4.12
CA PRO A 65 10.09 21.40 -4.73
C PRO A 65 9.59 20.39 -5.77
N PRO A 66 10.23 20.31 -6.95
CA PRO A 66 9.83 19.34 -7.96
C PRO A 66 9.77 17.97 -7.31
N PRO A 67 8.75 17.14 -7.65
CA PRO A 67 8.67 15.78 -7.13
C PRO A 67 10.05 15.16 -7.26
N LEU A 68 10.63 14.72 -6.14
CA LEU A 68 11.90 14.00 -6.17
C LEU A 68 11.76 12.95 -7.27
N PRO A 69 12.66 12.90 -8.26
CA PRO A 69 12.57 11.89 -9.30
C PRO A 69 12.69 10.56 -8.57
N ILE A 70 11.55 9.93 -8.28
CA ILE A 70 11.50 8.54 -7.87
C ILE A 70 12.04 7.86 -9.11
N PRO A 71 13.26 7.29 -9.07
CA PRO A 71 13.75 6.56 -10.20
C PRO A 71 12.81 5.39 -10.32
N VAL A 72 11.87 5.49 -11.24
CA VAL A 72 11.04 4.38 -11.65
C VAL A 72 12.07 3.39 -12.14
N PRO A 73 12.27 2.26 -11.45
CA PRO A 73 13.26 1.32 -11.90
C PRO A 73 12.92 0.96 -13.34
N ASP A 74 13.87 0.99 -14.27
CA ASP A 74 13.73 0.35 -15.60
C ASP A 74 13.58 -1.18 -15.48
N GLN A 75 13.26 -1.66 -14.28
CA GLN A 75 13.12 -3.04 -13.89
C GLN A 75 11.65 -3.40 -13.90
N GLN A 76 11.38 -4.62 -14.31
CA GLN A 76 10.06 -5.22 -14.26
C GLN A 76 9.55 -5.20 -12.82
N LEU A 77 8.37 -4.62 -12.62
CA LEU A 77 7.67 -4.69 -11.34
C LEU A 77 7.06 -6.07 -11.20
N GLU A 78 7.39 -6.75 -10.10
CA GLU A 78 6.82 -8.04 -9.74
C GLU A 78 5.78 -7.87 -8.63
N HIS A 79 4.69 -8.61 -8.75
CA HIS A 79 3.67 -8.65 -7.70
C HIS A 79 4.15 -9.57 -6.57
N ALA A 80 4.18 -9.05 -5.34
CA ALA A 80 4.47 -9.80 -4.14
C ALA A 80 3.29 -9.72 -3.16
N SER A 81 3.02 -10.81 -2.46
CA SER A 81 2.02 -10.86 -1.39
C SER A 81 2.67 -11.46 -0.15
N PHE A 82 2.34 -10.90 0.99
CA PHE A 82 2.90 -11.28 2.29
C PHE A 82 1.75 -11.47 3.26
N ASP A 83 1.77 -12.59 3.96
CA ASP A 83 0.90 -12.82 5.11
C ASP A 83 1.65 -12.36 6.36
N ILE A 84 1.06 -11.45 7.12
CA ILE A 84 1.62 -10.96 8.38
C ILE A 84 0.74 -11.49 9.51
N PRO A 85 1.21 -12.49 10.29
CA PRO A 85 0.46 -13.04 11.41
C PRO A 85 0.12 -11.99 12.45
N THR A 86 -1.03 -12.13 13.10
CA THR A 86 -1.47 -11.16 14.12
C THR A 86 -0.50 -11.07 15.30
N ASP A 87 0.13 -12.18 15.68
CA ASP A 87 1.14 -12.21 16.74
C ASP A 87 2.36 -11.35 16.38
N GLU A 88 2.80 -11.37 15.11
CA GLU A 88 3.90 -10.52 14.63
C GLU A 88 3.49 -9.04 14.63
N ILE A 89 2.24 -8.73 14.27
CA ILE A 89 1.71 -7.35 14.36
C ILE A 89 1.74 -6.86 15.81
N TYR A 90 1.36 -7.69 16.79
CA TYR A 90 1.40 -7.33 18.20
C TYR A 90 2.83 -7.15 18.71
N GLN A 91 3.74 -8.04 18.34
CA GLN A 91 5.16 -7.92 18.68
C GLN A 91 5.77 -6.63 18.12
N LEU A 92 5.51 -6.34 16.84
CA LEU A 92 5.98 -5.13 16.17
C LEU A 92 5.42 -3.87 16.85
N LYS A 93 4.11 -3.87 17.16
CA LYS A 93 3.48 -2.76 17.87
C LYS A 93 4.14 -2.52 19.24
N HIS A 94 4.39 -3.58 20.00
CA HIS A 94 5.04 -3.48 21.30
C HIS A 94 6.48 -2.94 21.18
N GLN A 95 7.27 -3.46 20.24
CA GLN A 95 8.64 -2.99 19.98
C GLN A 95 8.70 -1.50 19.65
N VAL A 96 7.82 -1.01 18.77
CA VAL A 96 7.81 0.40 18.37
C VAL A 96 7.30 1.30 19.49
N MET A 97 6.28 0.88 20.25
CA MET A 97 5.83 1.63 21.42
C MET A 97 6.93 1.79 22.46
N GLN A 98 7.75 0.75 22.66
CA GLN A 98 8.92 0.79 23.54
C GLN A 98 10.04 1.71 22.99
N GLU A 99 10.40 1.57 21.71
CA GLU A 99 11.46 2.35 21.07
C GLU A 99 11.15 3.85 21.10
N LEU A 100 9.90 4.23 20.84
CA LEU A 100 9.47 5.63 20.80
C LEU A 100 9.16 6.19 22.19
N THR A 101 9.32 5.41 23.26
CA THR A 101 8.93 5.80 24.63
C THR A 101 7.51 6.38 24.68
N MET A 102 6.61 5.84 23.86
CA MET A 102 5.25 6.34 23.78
C MET A 102 4.54 6.03 25.09
N ASP A 103 3.75 6.97 25.57
CA ASP A 103 2.90 6.72 26.73
C ASP A 103 1.96 5.55 26.43
N HIS A 104 1.73 4.70 27.43
CA HIS A 104 0.82 3.56 27.35
C HIS A 104 -0.63 3.95 26.95
N ASN A 105 -0.96 5.23 27.04
CA ASN A 105 -2.24 5.81 26.61
C ASN A 105 -2.29 6.17 25.12
N VAL A 106 -1.18 6.11 24.38
CA VAL A 106 -1.17 6.39 22.93
C VAL A 106 -1.54 5.12 22.17
N PHE A 107 -2.63 5.19 21.40
CA PHE A 107 -3.08 4.08 20.56
C PHE A 107 -2.45 4.16 19.16
N CYS A 108 -1.84 3.06 18.73
CA CYS A 108 -1.43 2.84 17.34
C CYS A 108 -2.21 1.65 16.77
N SER A 109 -2.87 1.85 15.64
CA SER A 109 -3.60 0.78 14.93
C SER A 109 -2.64 -0.16 14.20
N SER A 110 -3.10 -1.39 13.92
CA SER A 110 -2.36 -2.34 13.09
C SER A 110 -2.07 -1.78 11.68
N PHE A 111 -2.98 -0.97 11.15
CA PHE A 111 -2.78 -0.32 9.86
C PHE A 111 -1.61 0.66 9.90
N GLU A 112 -1.56 1.55 10.90
CA GLU A 112 -0.51 2.55 11.02
C GLU A 112 0.88 1.92 11.17
N ILE A 113 1.01 0.93 12.06
CA ILE A 113 2.31 0.30 12.31
C ILE A 113 2.83 -0.46 11.08
N ILE A 114 1.95 -1.15 10.35
CA ILE A 114 2.31 -1.87 9.12
C ILE A 114 2.62 -0.87 8.01
N ALA A 115 1.78 0.15 7.80
CA ALA A 115 1.99 1.16 6.78
C ALA A 115 3.30 1.93 6.99
N ALA A 116 3.60 2.34 8.23
CA ALA A 116 4.86 3.00 8.58
C ALA A 116 6.07 2.09 8.34
N THR A 117 5.97 0.83 8.74
CA THR A 117 7.04 -0.16 8.52
C THR A 117 7.27 -0.39 7.04
N LEU A 118 6.22 -0.66 6.27
CA LEU A 118 6.29 -0.85 4.81
C LEU A 118 6.87 0.38 4.12
N TRP A 119 6.47 1.59 4.53
CA TRP A 119 7.05 2.82 3.99
C TRP A 119 8.56 2.89 4.30
N ARG A 120 8.97 2.68 5.55
CA ARG A 120 10.39 2.67 5.94
C ARG A 120 11.20 1.67 5.11
N GLN A 121 10.70 0.44 4.97
CA GLN A 121 11.38 -0.62 4.21
C GLN A 121 11.41 -0.31 2.71
N ARG A 122 10.29 0.16 2.14
CA ARG A 122 10.20 0.55 0.72
C ARG A 122 11.18 1.67 0.39
N THR A 123 11.24 2.70 1.23
CA THR A 123 12.17 3.83 1.03
C THR A 123 13.62 3.33 1.03
N ARG A 124 14.00 2.51 2.00
CA ARG A 124 15.35 1.91 2.07
C ARG A 124 15.66 1.05 0.84
N ALA A 125 14.72 0.21 0.40
CA ALA A 125 14.89 -0.63 -0.78
C ALA A 125 15.13 0.18 -2.05
N ILE A 126 14.36 1.26 -2.25
CA ILE A 126 14.53 2.17 -3.39
C ILE A 126 15.87 2.91 -3.32
N SER A 127 16.25 3.43 -2.15
CA SER A 127 17.55 4.12 -1.98
C SER A 127 18.72 3.20 -2.29
N ASN A 128 18.72 1.97 -1.78
CA ASN A 128 19.77 1.00 -2.04
C ASN A 128 19.90 0.66 -3.55
N LEU A 129 18.78 0.57 -4.26
CA LEU A 129 18.77 0.37 -5.70
C LEU A 129 19.44 1.54 -6.45
N THR A 130 19.18 2.77 -6.02
CA THR A 130 19.78 3.97 -6.63
C THR A 130 21.27 4.08 -6.40
N ASP A 131 21.74 3.74 -5.20
CA ASP A 131 23.17 3.75 -4.88
C ASP A 131 23.93 2.68 -5.67
N ASN A 132 23.32 1.50 -5.87
CA ASN A 132 23.88 0.49 -6.76
C ASN A 132 23.94 1.00 -8.21
N LYS A 133 22.90 1.65 -8.75
CA LYS A 133 22.95 2.26 -10.10
C LYS A 133 24.08 3.30 -10.24
N LYS A 134 24.28 4.16 -9.24
CA LYS A 134 25.40 5.14 -9.22
C LYS A 134 26.77 4.45 -9.19
N LYS A 135 26.90 3.30 -8.52
CA LYS A 135 28.12 2.49 -8.54
C LYS A 135 28.36 1.85 -9.91
N PHE A 136 27.33 1.33 -10.57
CA PHE A 136 27.43 0.77 -11.92
C PHE A 136 27.73 1.83 -13.00
N SER A 137 27.27 3.07 -12.85
CA SER A 137 27.62 4.16 -13.78
C SER A 137 29.04 4.70 -13.58
N ASN A 138 29.62 4.52 -12.39
CA ASN A 138 30.94 5.07 -12.04
C ASN A 138 32.06 4.03 -11.92
N SER A 139 31.80 2.76 -12.22
CA SER A 139 32.82 1.72 -12.10
C SER A 139 32.66 0.63 -13.17
N SER A 140 33.55 0.66 -14.17
CA SER A 140 33.98 -0.55 -14.86
C SER A 140 34.84 -1.33 -13.87
N SER A 141 34.27 -2.35 -13.20
CA SER A 141 34.93 -3.58 -12.69
C SER A 141 34.14 -4.27 -11.55
N HIS A 142 33.72 -5.52 -11.83
CA HIS A 142 33.86 -6.71 -10.98
C HIS A 142 33.24 -6.82 -9.55
N ILE A 143 32.28 -7.78 -9.43
CA ILE A 143 31.87 -8.68 -8.31
C ILE A 143 31.26 -8.06 -7.01
N SER A 144 30.46 -8.68 -6.13
CA SER A 144 29.91 -10.04 -5.89
C SER A 144 28.66 -9.92 -4.99
N PHE A 145 27.70 -10.84 -5.11
CA PHE A 145 26.59 -10.98 -4.15
C PHE A 145 27.07 -11.70 -2.88
N ILE A 146 26.88 -11.08 -1.72
CA ILE A 146 26.96 -11.75 -0.42
C ILE A 146 25.53 -12.07 0.02
N THR A 147 25.22 -13.35 0.12
CA THR A 147 24.05 -13.87 0.83
C THR A 147 24.42 -14.07 2.30
N ASP A 148 23.77 -13.36 3.21
CA ASP A 148 23.83 -13.73 4.63
C ASP A 148 22.89 -14.91 4.88
N ASN A 149 23.51 -15.98 5.34
CA ASN A 149 22.89 -17.25 5.69
C ASN A 149 22.82 -17.30 7.22
N ALA A 150 21.60 -17.28 7.78
CA ALA A 150 21.37 -17.69 9.16
C ALA A 150 19.93 -18.22 9.29
N GLY A 151 19.78 -19.54 9.43
CA GLY A 151 18.54 -20.16 9.87
C GLY A 151 18.16 -21.43 9.09
N GLN A 152 18.68 -22.56 9.55
CA GLN A 152 18.42 -23.91 9.06
C GLN A 152 16.94 -24.26 8.80
N GLY A 153 16.74 -24.99 7.69
CA GLY A 153 16.03 -26.25 7.70
C GLY A 153 14.52 -26.20 7.45
N ARG A 154 14.12 -26.40 6.19
CA ARG A 154 13.06 -27.36 5.81
C ARG A 154 13.11 -27.60 4.30
N ASN A 155 13.62 -28.77 3.93
CA ASN A 155 13.60 -29.28 2.57
C ASN A 155 12.16 -29.58 2.14
N TYR A 156 11.69 -28.96 1.06
CA TYR A 156 10.62 -29.50 0.22
C TYR A 156 11.11 -29.54 -1.22
N ASN A 157 11.63 -30.70 -1.63
CA ASN A 157 11.90 -31.00 -3.03
C ASN A 157 10.57 -31.25 -3.75
N ARG A 158 10.27 -30.44 -4.77
CA ARG A 158 9.38 -30.85 -5.86
C ARG A 158 9.94 -30.35 -7.19
N GLN A 159 10.86 -31.13 -7.77
CA GLN A 159 11.23 -30.98 -9.17
C GLN A 159 10.04 -31.39 -10.04
N LYS A 160 9.63 -30.48 -10.94
CA LYS A 160 8.91 -30.84 -12.16
C LYS A 160 9.92 -31.47 -13.12
N ALA A 161 9.69 -32.72 -13.52
CA ALA A 161 10.30 -33.28 -14.72
C ALA A 161 9.25 -33.25 -15.84
N VAL A 162 9.47 -32.37 -16.82
CA VAL A 162 8.91 -32.52 -18.16
C VAL A 162 9.91 -33.37 -18.94
N LYS A 163 9.48 -34.51 -19.47
CA LYS A 163 10.11 -35.15 -20.62
C LYS A 163 9.02 -35.52 -21.60
N GLY A 164 9.12 -34.93 -22.80
CA GLY A 164 8.42 -35.40 -23.98
C GLY A 164 9.01 -36.72 -24.47
N GLY A 165 8.13 -37.48 -25.08
CA GLY A 165 8.32 -38.70 -25.85
C GLY A 165 7.01 -38.96 -26.56
#